data_AF-A0A662KF05-F1
#
_entry.id   AF-A0A662KF05-F1
#
_cell.length_a   1.000
_cell.length_b   1.000
_cell.length_c   1.000
_cell.angle_alpha   90.00
_cell.angle_beta   90.00
_cell.angle_gamma   90.00
#
_symmetry.space_group_name_H-M   'P 1'
#
loop_
_entity.id
_entity.type
_entity.pdbx_description
1 polymer ?
#
loop_
_entity_poly.entity_id
_entity_poly.type
_entity_poly.pdbx_seq_one_letter_code
_entity_poly.pdbx_strand_id
1 'polypeptide(L)'
;MTTLADITEEVAAFYKALAQEAEEANLKKLFTRRAEGSEEDMSLVVRARKEAVLELGGLESTLEIALEPVEGVDIDAYREEMRKAMETGRTALEKALSVEKLFCELLDKLALRIEGRFPSASRLLKQVSEKRAGYLRELSALGGDGA
;
A
#
# COMPACT_ATOMS: atom_id res chain seq x y z
N MET A 1 -9.54 -14.62 3.83
CA MET A 1 -8.55 -13.78 4.51
C MET A 1 -7.92 -12.92 3.44
N THR A 2 -8.04 -11.59 3.57
CA THR A 2 -7.35 -10.65 2.67
C THR A 2 -5.86 -10.64 2.99
N THR A 3 -5.04 -10.49 1.95
CA THR A 3 -3.60 -10.27 2.06
C THR A 3 -3.19 -8.84 1.73
N LEU A 4 -2.01 -8.43 2.19
CA LEU A 4 -1.38 -7.15 1.83
C LEU A 4 -1.14 -7.07 0.32
N ALA A 5 -0.88 -8.21 -0.34
CA ALA A 5 -0.80 -8.28 -1.79
C ALA A 5 -2.15 -7.90 -2.42
N ASP A 6 -3.26 -8.48 -1.97
CA ASP A 6 -4.61 -8.12 -2.48
C ASP A 6 -4.90 -6.62 -2.34
N ILE A 7 -4.54 -6.03 -1.19
CA ILE A 7 -4.68 -4.58 -0.97
C ILE A 7 -3.79 -3.77 -1.92
N THR A 8 -2.53 -4.19 -2.11
CA THR A 8 -1.59 -3.49 -3.00
C THR A 8 -2.09 -3.51 -4.44
N GLU A 9 -2.71 -4.62 -4.87
CA GLU A 9 -3.37 -4.74 -6.18
C GLU A 9 -4.57 -3.80 -6.29
N GLU A 10 -5.42 -3.72 -5.26
CA GLU A 10 -6.55 -2.78 -5.23
C GLU A 10 -6.11 -1.32 -5.32
N VAL A 11 -5.04 -0.95 -4.60
CA VAL A 11 -4.47 0.40 -4.69
C VAL A 11 -3.93 0.68 -6.09
N ALA A 12 -3.26 -0.28 -6.73
CA ALA A 12 -2.79 -0.15 -8.11
C ALA A 12 -3.96 0.06 -9.08
N ALA A 13 -5.01 -0.75 -8.97
CA ALA A 13 -6.21 -0.65 -9.79
C ALA A 13 -6.94 0.68 -9.59
N PHE A 14 -7.03 1.14 -8.33
CA PHE A 14 -7.61 2.43 -7.99
C PHE A 14 -6.88 3.59 -8.66
N TYR A 15 -5.54 3.63 -8.61
CA TYR A 15 -4.77 4.67 -9.29
C TYR A 15 -4.89 4.60 -10.82
N LYS A 16 -5.05 3.41 -11.41
CA LYS A 16 -5.34 3.27 -12.85
C LYS A 16 -6.69 3.88 -13.19
N ALA A 17 -7.73 3.63 -12.39
CA ALA A 17 -9.05 4.20 -12.59
C ALA A 17 -9.01 5.74 -12.49
N LEU A 18 -8.37 6.28 -11.45
CA LEU A 18 -8.20 7.74 -11.31
C LEU A 18 -7.45 8.36 -12.50
N ALA A 19 -6.44 7.68 -13.05
CA ALA A 19 -5.72 8.16 -14.23
C ALA A 19 -6.58 8.18 -15.51
N GLN A 20 -7.56 7.27 -15.61
CA GLN A 20 -8.50 7.23 -16.74
C GLN A 20 -9.56 8.32 -16.63
N GLU A 21 -10.01 8.62 -15.41
CA GLU A 21 -11.04 9.62 -15.11
C GLU A 21 -10.47 11.06 -15.06
N ALA A 22 -9.17 11.22 -14.84
CA ALA A 22 -8.55 12.54 -14.74
C ALA A 22 -8.59 13.31 -16.07
N GLU A 23 -9.33 14.42 -16.07
CA GLU A 23 -9.38 15.37 -17.20
C GLU A 23 -8.08 16.18 -17.32
N GLU A 24 -7.46 16.51 -16.18
CA GLU A 24 -6.22 17.26 -16.16
C GLU A 24 -5.02 16.37 -16.50
N ALA A 25 -4.25 16.77 -17.54
CA ALA A 25 -3.09 16.02 -18.00
C ALA A 25 -2.02 15.81 -16.91
N ASN A 26 -1.89 16.75 -15.97
CA ASN A 26 -0.95 16.66 -14.86
C ASN A 26 -1.38 15.60 -13.83
N LEU A 27 -2.66 15.59 -13.45
CA LEU A 27 -3.22 14.59 -12.54
C LEU A 27 -3.20 13.19 -13.17
N LYS A 28 -3.54 13.10 -14.46
CA LYS A 28 -3.44 11.84 -15.22
C LYS A 28 -2.03 11.26 -15.17
N LYS A 29 -1.01 12.07 -15.50
CA LYS A 29 0.40 11.63 -15.43
C LYS A 29 0.79 11.21 -14.02
N LEU A 30 0.35 11.94 -13.00
CA LEU A 30 0.64 11.61 -11.61
C LEU A 30 0.02 10.26 -11.23
N PHE A 31 -1.27 10.06 -11.47
CA PHE A 31 -1.96 8.81 -11.13
C PHE A 31 -1.44 7.61 -11.93
N THR A 32 -1.06 7.79 -13.20
CA THR A 32 -0.38 6.73 -13.98
C THR A 32 0.92 6.30 -13.32
N ARG A 33 1.78 7.25 -12.91
CA ARG A 33 3.03 6.92 -12.20
C ARG A 33 2.77 6.22 -10.86
N ARG A 34 1.68 6.57 -10.16
CA ARG A 34 1.30 5.89 -8.91
C ARG A 34 0.84 4.46 -9.15
N ALA A 35 0.08 4.23 -10.21
CA ALA A 35 -0.32 2.88 -10.61
C ALA A 35 0.90 2.01 -10.93
N GLU A 36 1.83 2.50 -11.76
CA GLU A 36 3.09 1.82 -12.09
C GLU A 36 3.93 1.55 -10.83
N GLY A 37 4.09 2.57 -9.98
CA GLY A 37 4.77 2.43 -8.71
C GLY A 37 4.14 1.38 -7.79
N SER A 38 2.81 1.20 -7.85
CA SER A 38 2.10 0.17 -7.09
C SER A 38 2.36 -1.25 -7.58
N GLU A 39 2.55 -1.43 -8.88
CA GLU A 39 2.95 -2.73 -9.44
C GLU A 39 4.36 -3.13 -9.00
N GLU A 40 5.28 -2.16 -8.89
CA GLU A 40 6.61 -2.42 -8.31
C GLU A 40 6.52 -2.80 -6.82
N ASP A 41 5.63 -2.15 -6.06
CA ASP A 41 5.44 -2.43 -4.65
C ASP A 41 4.93 -3.86 -4.42
N MET A 42 4.11 -4.38 -5.33
CA MET A 42 3.69 -5.79 -5.31
C MET A 42 4.89 -6.74 -5.29
N SER A 43 5.91 -6.47 -6.11
CA SER A 43 7.14 -7.26 -6.13
C SER A 43 7.86 -7.26 -4.78
N LEU A 44 7.92 -6.09 -4.13
CA LEU A 44 8.54 -5.93 -2.80
C LEU A 44 7.72 -6.61 -1.70
N VAL A 45 6.39 -6.52 -1.74
CA VAL A 45 5.48 -7.20 -0.79
C VAL A 45 5.61 -8.73 -0.93
N VAL A 46 5.58 -9.25 -2.15
CA VAL A 46 5.79 -10.68 -2.42
C VAL A 46 7.18 -11.12 -1.96
N ARG A 47 8.20 -10.28 -2.17
CA ARG A 47 9.55 -10.56 -1.68
C ARG A 47 9.60 -10.57 -0.15
N ALA A 48 8.98 -9.62 0.54
CA ALA A 48 8.92 -9.59 1.99
C ALA A 48 8.36 -10.89 2.55
N ARG A 49 7.31 -11.43 1.92
CA ARG A 49 6.73 -12.73 2.27
C ARG A 49 7.73 -13.88 2.10
N LYS A 50 8.49 -13.89 1.01
CA LYS A 50 9.54 -14.90 0.77
C LYS A 50 10.65 -14.82 1.81
N GLU A 51 11.11 -13.63 2.17
CA GLU A 51 12.14 -13.44 3.20
C GLU A 51 11.64 -13.96 4.57
N ALA A 52 10.40 -13.66 4.96
CA ALA A 52 9.81 -14.16 6.21
C ALA A 52 9.75 -15.70 6.24
N VAL A 53 9.45 -16.36 5.12
CA VAL A 53 9.48 -17.82 4.99
C VAL A 53 10.89 -18.38 5.16
N LEU A 54 11.89 -17.74 4.55
CA LEU A 54 13.29 -18.15 4.70
C LEU A 54 13.74 -18.03 6.16
N GLU A 55 13.33 -16.98 6.86
CA GLU A 55 13.59 -16.76 8.29
C GLU A 55 12.89 -17.80 9.20
N LEU A 56 11.81 -18.45 8.72
CA LEU A 56 11.17 -19.61 9.37
C LEU A 56 11.83 -20.97 9.04
N GLY A 57 12.89 -21.00 8.24
CA GLY A 57 13.56 -22.24 7.82
C GLY A 57 13.15 -22.75 6.43
N GLY A 58 12.44 -21.95 5.63
CA GLY A 58 12.39 -22.11 4.17
C GLY A 58 11.45 -23.20 3.63
N LEU A 59 10.47 -23.67 4.41
CA LEU A 59 9.48 -24.63 3.90
C LEU A 59 8.42 -23.92 3.05
N GLU A 60 8.27 -24.29 1.78
CA GLU A 60 7.27 -23.71 0.85
C GLU A 60 5.84 -23.73 1.42
N SER A 61 5.48 -24.74 2.23
CA SER A 61 4.18 -24.81 2.91
C SER A 61 3.94 -23.71 3.95
N THR A 62 4.96 -22.94 4.32
CA THR A 62 4.85 -21.77 5.20
C THR A 62 4.63 -20.46 4.44
N LEU A 63 4.73 -20.45 3.10
CA LEU A 63 4.41 -19.28 2.28
C LEU A 63 2.99 -18.78 2.57
N GLU A 64 2.02 -19.67 2.75
CA GLU A 64 0.63 -19.29 3.01
C GLU A 64 0.42 -18.50 4.31
N ILE A 65 1.36 -18.55 5.27
CA ILE A 65 1.13 -18.15 6.67
C ILE A 65 2.13 -17.09 7.18
N ALA A 66 3.26 -16.89 6.50
CA ALA A 66 4.43 -16.27 7.13
C ALA A 66 4.28 -14.80 7.56
N LEU A 67 3.48 -14.00 6.85
CA LEU A 67 3.27 -12.59 7.21
C LEU A 67 1.88 -12.31 7.78
N GLU A 68 0.89 -13.18 7.57
CA GLU A 68 -0.51 -12.87 7.83
C GLU A 68 -1.17 -14.15 8.36
N PRO A 69 -1.81 -14.15 9.54
CA PRO A 69 -2.23 -13.02 10.37
C PRO A 69 -1.11 -12.42 11.24
N VAL A 70 -0.99 -11.08 11.25
CA VAL A 70 -0.17 -10.34 12.24
C VAL A 70 -1.05 -9.97 13.42
N GLU A 71 -0.69 -10.45 14.61
CA GLU A 71 -1.39 -10.10 15.84
C GLU A 71 -1.42 -8.57 16.03
N GLY A 72 -2.63 -8.01 16.16
CA GLY A 72 -2.84 -6.59 16.34
C GLY A 72 -2.85 -5.74 15.06
N VAL A 73 -2.85 -6.35 13.88
CA VAL A 73 -3.15 -5.66 12.61
C VAL A 73 -4.30 -6.36 11.88
N ASP A 74 -5.42 -5.66 11.77
CA ASP A 74 -6.62 -6.15 11.06
C ASP A 74 -6.58 -5.68 9.60
N ILE A 75 -6.05 -6.53 8.73
CA ILE A 75 -5.89 -6.26 7.29
C ILE A 75 -7.25 -6.11 6.61
N ASP A 76 -8.25 -6.90 7.00
CA ASP A 76 -9.60 -6.85 6.43
C ASP A 76 -10.28 -5.51 6.77
N ALA A 77 -10.13 -5.03 8.01
CA ALA A 77 -10.62 -3.71 8.41
C ALA A 77 -9.95 -2.57 7.62
N TYR A 78 -8.63 -2.62 7.43
CA TYR A 78 -7.92 -1.63 6.62
C TYR A 78 -8.38 -1.62 5.16
N ARG A 79 -8.57 -2.80 4.55
CA ARG A 79 -9.12 -2.90 3.18
C ARG A 79 -10.48 -2.25 3.08
N GLU A 80 -11.35 -2.50 4.05
CA GLU A 80 -12.69 -1.91 4.08
C GLU A 80 -12.66 -0.38 4.26
N GLU A 81 -11.80 0.14 5.13
CA GLU A 81 -11.61 1.59 5.27
C GLU A 81 -11.06 2.23 3.98
N MET A 82 -10.12 1.57 3.30
CA MET A 82 -9.60 2.04 2.01
C MET A 82 -10.68 2.06 0.93
N ARG A 83 -11.52 1.02 0.83
CA ARG A 83 -12.64 1.00 -0.13
C ARG A 83 -13.63 2.13 0.13
N LYS A 84 -13.98 2.37 1.40
CA LYS A 84 -14.80 3.53 1.77
C LYS A 84 -14.14 4.84 1.36
N ALA A 85 -12.82 4.99 1.54
CA ALA A 85 -12.09 6.18 1.11
C ALA A 85 -12.10 6.38 -0.41
N MET A 86 -12.03 5.29 -1.19
CA MET A 86 -12.13 5.32 -2.66
C MET A 86 -13.50 5.82 -3.14
N GLU A 87 -14.56 5.55 -2.38
CA GLU A 87 -15.94 5.91 -2.74
C GLU A 87 -16.37 7.29 -2.23
N THR A 88 -15.89 7.72 -1.06
CA THR A 88 -16.45 8.87 -0.32
C THR A 88 -15.81 10.23 -0.61
N GLY A 89 -14.61 10.30 -1.19
CA GLY A 89 -13.98 11.57 -1.53
C GLY A 89 -14.71 12.31 -2.65
N ARG A 90 -14.81 13.65 -2.58
CA ARG A 90 -15.52 14.47 -3.58
C ARG A 90 -14.69 14.68 -4.84
N THR A 91 -13.36 14.67 -4.71
CA THR A 91 -12.43 14.80 -5.83
C THR A 91 -11.50 13.60 -5.93
N ALA A 92 -10.93 13.36 -7.12
CA ALA A 92 -9.92 12.32 -7.32
C ALA A 92 -8.72 12.50 -6.37
N LEU A 93 -8.34 13.75 -6.08
CA LEU A 93 -7.25 14.08 -5.17
C LEU A 93 -7.57 13.75 -3.71
N GLU A 94 -8.78 14.08 -3.23
CA GLU A 94 -9.23 13.73 -1.88
C GLU A 94 -9.27 12.22 -1.66
N LYS A 95 -9.77 11.48 -2.66
CA LYS A 95 -9.78 10.01 -2.66
C LYS A 95 -8.34 9.47 -2.59
N ALA A 96 -7.46 9.96 -3.47
CA ALA A 96 -6.06 9.55 -3.52
C ALA A 96 -5.34 9.81 -2.18
N LEU A 97 -5.52 10.99 -1.58
CA LEU A 97 -4.93 11.35 -0.29
C LEU A 97 -5.38 10.39 0.84
N SER A 98 -6.69 10.11 0.89
CA SER A 98 -7.27 9.27 1.94
C SER A 98 -6.79 7.82 1.83
N VAL A 99 -6.80 7.27 0.61
CA VAL A 99 -6.30 5.91 0.33
C VAL A 99 -4.80 5.81 0.64
N GLU A 100 -4.00 6.76 0.15
CA GLU A 100 -2.54 6.73 0.35
C GLU A 100 -2.16 6.81 1.83
N LYS A 101 -2.88 7.61 2.62
CA LYS A 101 -2.68 7.71 4.07
C LYS A 101 -2.95 6.38 4.78
N LEU A 102 -4.09 5.75 4.49
CA LEU A 102 -4.46 4.46 5.09
C LEU A 102 -3.47 3.36 4.69
N PHE A 103 -3.03 3.36 3.43
CA PHE A 103 -2.09 2.36 2.95
C PHE A 103 -0.70 2.52 3.58
N CYS A 104 -0.18 3.74 3.70
CA CYS A 104 1.07 4.00 4.45
C CYS A 104 0.95 3.52 5.89
N GLU A 105 -0.15 3.84 6.57
CA GLU A 105 -0.37 3.45 7.97
C GLU A 105 -0.38 1.93 8.14
N LEU A 106 -1.04 1.20 7.23
CA LEU A 106 -1.03 -0.26 7.21
C LEU A 106 0.39 -0.82 7.06
N LEU A 107 1.15 -0.32 6.08
CA LEU A 107 2.52 -0.77 5.82
C LEU A 107 3.44 -0.53 7.02
N ASP A 108 3.38 0.66 7.64
CA ASP A 108 4.15 0.99 8.83
C ASP A 108 3.80 0.10 10.02
N LYS A 109 2.50 -0.11 10.28
CA LYS A 109 2.05 -0.97 11.37
C LYS A 109 2.51 -2.41 11.18
N LEU A 110 2.36 -2.96 9.97
CA LEU A 110 2.82 -4.32 9.66
C LEU A 110 4.34 -4.41 9.84
N ALA A 111 5.09 -3.48 9.27
CA ALA A 111 6.55 -3.48 9.34
C ALA A 111 7.05 -3.43 10.79
N LEU A 112 6.47 -2.58 11.63
CA LEU A 112 6.82 -2.47 13.06
C LEU A 112 6.52 -3.77 13.81
N ARG A 113 5.36 -4.38 13.56
CA ARG A 113 4.91 -5.58 14.27
C ARG A 113 5.76 -6.81 13.95
N ILE A 114 6.25 -6.91 12.71
CA ILE A 114 7.05 -8.05 12.30
C ILE A 114 8.56 -7.83 12.52
N GLU A 115 9.02 -6.61 12.84
CA GLU A 115 10.45 -6.27 12.88
C GLU A 115 11.31 -7.20 13.75
N GLY A 116 10.80 -7.58 14.93
CA GLY A 116 11.55 -8.46 15.84
C GLY A 116 11.62 -9.93 15.39
N ARG A 117 10.66 -10.38 14.58
CA ARG A 117 10.56 -11.78 14.13
C ARG A 117 11.05 -11.98 12.70
N PHE A 118 10.78 -11.01 11.83
CA PHE A 118 11.06 -11.02 10.41
C PHE A 118 11.73 -9.70 9.97
N PRO A 119 12.98 -9.44 10.40
CA PRO A 119 13.64 -8.16 10.17
C PRO A 119 13.86 -7.85 8.68
N SER A 120 14.09 -8.87 7.85
CA SER A 120 14.28 -8.67 6.40
C SER A 120 12.97 -8.29 5.71
N ALA A 121 11.87 -8.95 6.07
CA ALA A 121 10.54 -8.61 5.60
C ALA A 121 10.10 -7.21 6.06
N SER A 122 10.34 -6.88 7.34
CA SER A 122 10.08 -5.55 7.91
C SER A 122 10.79 -4.45 7.11
N ARG A 123 12.08 -4.64 6.79
CA ARG A 123 12.85 -3.67 6.00
C ARG A 123 12.23 -3.44 4.62
N LEU A 124 11.77 -4.48 3.95
CA LEU A 124 11.13 -4.36 2.63
C LEU A 124 9.79 -3.62 2.73
N LEU A 125 8.98 -3.89 3.75
CA LEU A 125 7.74 -3.14 3.99
C LEU A 125 8.00 -1.66 4.33
N LYS A 126 9.05 -1.35 5.10
CA LYS A 126 9.48 0.04 5.35
C LYS A 126 9.89 0.75 4.07
N GLN A 127 10.59 0.07 3.14
CA GLN A 127 10.95 0.66 1.84
C GLN A 127 9.72 1.02 1.01
N VAL A 128 8.70 0.15 1.00
CA VAL A 128 7.42 0.44 0.35
C VAL A 128 6.74 1.63 1.03
N SER A 129 6.68 1.63 2.36
CA SER A 129 6.09 2.73 3.13
C SER A 129 6.77 4.08 2.89
N GLU A 130 8.10 4.13 2.88
CA GLU A 130 8.87 5.36 2.62
C GLU A 130 8.60 5.93 1.22
N LYS A 131 8.54 5.05 0.20
CA LYS A 131 8.17 5.43 -1.16
C LYS A 131 6.76 6.03 -1.19
N ARG A 132 5.80 5.39 -0.52
CA ARG A 132 4.41 5.83 -0.40
C ARG A 132 4.25 7.12 0.40
N ALA A 133 5.05 7.34 1.44
CA ALA A 133 5.10 8.60 2.15
C ALA A 133 5.63 9.75 1.27
N GLY A 134 6.52 9.46 0.32
CA GLY A 134 6.87 10.40 -0.76
C GLY A 134 5.66 10.77 -1.60
N TYR A 135 4.87 9.77 -2.00
CA TYR A 135 3.68 9.97 -2.81
C TYR A 135 2.59 10.78 -2.09
N LEU A 136 2.37 10.50 -0.81
CA LEU A 136 1.45 11.24 0.04
C LEU A 136 1.84 12.72 0.16
N ARG A 137 3.14 13.02 0.30
CA ARG A 137 3.64 14.40 0.34
C ARG A 137 3.38 15.15 -0.95
N GLU A 138 3.62 14.51 -2.10
CA GLU A 138 3.34 15.09 -3.41
C GLU A 138 1.84 15.35 -3.61
N LEU A 139 0.96 14.42 -3.23
CA LEU A 139 -0.50 14.63 -3.27
C LEU A 139 -0.93 15.76 -2.35
N SER A 140 -0.34 15.87 -1.16
CA SER A 140 -0.69 16.89 -0.17
C SER A 140 -0.31 18.28 -0.65
N ALA A 141 0.82 18.41 -1.34
CA ALA A 141 1.24 19.67 -1.95
C ALA A 141 0.24 20.17 -3.01
N LEU A 142 -0.36 19.27 -3.78
CA LEU A 142 -1.38 19.61 -4.77
C LEU A 142 -2.73 20.00 -4.16
N GLY A 143 -3.03 19.52 -2.96
CA GLY A 143 -4.24 19.88 -2.23
C GLY A 143 -4.13 21.16 -1.38
N GLY A 144 -2.90 21.68 -1.21
CA GLY A 144 -2.59 22.83 -0.35
C GLY A 144 -2.72 24.21 -1.01
N ASP A 145 -2.79 24.29 -2.35
CA ASP A 145 -2.85 25.57 -3.09
C ASP A 145 -4.26 26.19 -3.18
N GLY A 146 -5.16 25.86 -2.25
CA GLY A 146 -6.56 26.28 -2.27
C GLY A 146 -7.21 26.53 -0.92
N ALA A 147 -6.47 27.06 0.05
CA ALA A 147 -7.01 27.57 1.32
C ALA A 147 -6.81 29.09 1.44
#